data_AF-A0A834XQ76-F1
#
_entry.id   AF-A0A834XQ76-F1
#
_cell.length_a   1.000
_cell.length_b   1.000
_cell.length_c   1.000
_cell.angle_alpha   90.00
_cell.angle_beta   90.00
_cell.angle_gamma   90.00
#
_symmetry.space_group_name_H-M   'P 1'
#
loop_
_entity.id
_entity.type
_entity.pdbx_description
1 polymer ?
#
loop_
_entity_poly.entity_id
_entity_poly.type
_entity_poly.pdbx_seq_one_letter_code
_entity_poly.pdbx_strand_id
1 'polypeptide(L)'
;MDRIYQYPFFNRPQSQGLNNKNKDGWSAYTPVSEWSSLLASQGDKWRISYLNRDYKVCSSYPSTIIVPRIIDDNVIISSANFRDNGRFPILCYRHDGGSILFRSGQPSCGPNGKRCQEDERLLNSVLGGGRRGYIIDTRTLNQARILKIVVVVVLKLI
;
A
#
# COMPACT_ATOMS: atom_id res chain seq x y z
N MET A 1 -3.45 -10.90 32.05
CA MET A 1 -2.56 -10.60 30.91
C MET A 1 -1.23 -11.26 31.17
N ASP A 2 -0.76 -12.11 30.25
CA ASP A 2 0.52 -12.82 30.40
C ASP A 2 1.70 -11.85 30.46
N ARG A 3 2.70 -12.16 31.31
CA ARG A 3 3.93 -11.35 31.48
C ARG A 3 4.70 -11.12 30.17
N ILE A 4 4.49 -11.95 29.15
CA ILE A 4 5.21 -11.87 27.86
C ILE A 4 4.80 -10.62 27.07
N TYR A 5 3.52 -10.23 27.10
CA TYR A 5 3.03 -9.02 26.41
C TYR A 5 3.41 -7.73 27.13
N GLN A 6 3.96 -7.82 28.34
CA GLN A 6 4.37 -6.68 29.14
C GLN A 6 5.80 -6.21 28.84
N TYR A 7 6.63 -7.06 28.22
CA TYR A 7 8.04 -6.76 27.97
C TYR A 7 8.30 -5.39 27.29
N PRO A 8 7.56 -4.95 26.25
CA PRO A 8 7.78 -3.65 25.61
C PRO A 8 7.57 -2.44 26.54
N PHE A 9 6.75 -2.57 27.59
CA PHE A 9 6.44 -1.47 28.51
C PHE A 9 7.47 -1.34 29.64
N PHE A 10 8.25 -2.39 29.91
CA PHE A 10 9.21 -2.44 31.01
C PHE A 10 10.67 -2.54 30.56
N ASN A 11 10.93 -2.93 29.31
CA ASN A 11 12.28 -3.00 28.76
C ASN A 11 12.89 -1.59 28.66
N ARG A 12 13.98 -1.37 29.39
CA ARG A 12 14.80 -0.16 29.30
C ARG A 12 16.20 -0.59 28.86
N PRO A 13 16.53 -0.55 27.55
CA PRO A 13 17.85 -0.95 27.09
C PRO A 13 18.90 -0.06 27.77
N GLN A 14 19.89 -0.67 28.42
CA GLN A 14 21.03 0.06 28.96
C GLN A 14 21.76 0.75 27.80
N SER A 15 21.84 2.09 27.85
CA SER A 15 22.57 2.87 26.85
C SER A 15 24.04 2.43 26.86
N GLN A 16 24.46 1.64 25.89
CA GLN A 16 25.86 1.27 25.73
C GLN A 16 26.68 2.53 25.41
N GLY A 17 27.60 2.88 26.32
CA GLY A 17 28.79 3.71 26.08
C GLY A 17 28.63 5.01 25.28
N LEU A 18 28.55 6.14 26.00
CA LEU A 18 29.08 7.49 25.71
C LEU A 18 29.11 8.15 24.31
N ASN A 19 28.73 7.53 23.18
CA ASN A 19 28.74 8.19 21.85
C ASN A 19 27.44 8.04 21.05
N ASN A 20 26.40 7.37 21.59
CA ASN A 20 25.13 7.12 20.89
C ASN A 20 23.90 7.65 21.65
N LYS A 21 24.03 8.79 22.34
CA LYS A 21 22.96 9.32 23.21
C LYS A 21 21.69 9.81 22.51
N ASN A 22 21.62 9.95 21.17
CA ASN A 22 20.54 10.69 20.52
C ASN A 22 20.04 10.09 19.19
N LYS A 23 19.85 8.76 19.07
CA LYS A 23 19.10 8.22 17.91
C LYS A 23 17.73 7.76 18.35
N ASP A 24 16.74 8.64 18.16
CA ASP A 24 15.33 8.29 18.32
C ASP A 24 14.95 7.23 17.27
N GLY A 25 14.68 6.02 17.74
CA GLY A 25 14.27 4.89 16.89
C GLY A 25 12.92 5.13 16.20
N TRP A 26 12.06 5.98 16.76
CA TRP A 26 10.76 6.31 16.16
C TRP A 26 10.91 7.14 14.89
N SER A 27 11.89 8.03 14.85
CA SER A 27 12.23 8.83 13.66
C SER A 27 13.07 8.10 12.61
N ALA A 28 13.51 6.86 12.87
CA ALA A 28 14.37 6.11 11.95
C ALA A 28 13.68 5.82 10.61
N TYR A 29 12.35 5.81 10.58
CA TYR A 29 11.55 5.64 9.37
C TYR A 29 10.42 6.68 9.32
N THR A 30 10.33 7.42 8.22
CA THR A 30 9.12 8.19 7.91
C THR A 30 8.63 7.81 6.52
N PRO A 31 7.32 7.63 6.30
CA PRO A 31 6.80 7.29 4.97
C PRO A 31 7.23 8.29 3.89
N VAL A 32 7.31 9.59 4.24
CA VAL A 32 7.69 10.64 3.28
C VAL A 32 9.16 10.53 2.88
N SER A 33 10.07 10.21 3.82
CA SER A 33 11.49 10.06 3.50
C SER A 33 11.75 8.87 2.58
N GLU A 34 11.02 7.76 2.76
CA GLU A 34 11.13 6.55 1.93
C GLU A 34 10.88 6.85 0.45
N TRP A 35 9.90 7.71 0.16
CA TRP A 35 9.50 8.01 -1.22
C TRP A 35 10.16 9.26 -1.81
N SER A 36 11.09 9.89 -1.09
CA SER A 36 11.75 11.13 -1.51
C SER A 36 12.46 11.01 -2.86
N SER A 37 13.29 9.98 -3.04
CA SER A 37 13.99 9.71 -4.31
C SER A 37 13.02 9.44 -5.47
N LEU A 38 11.91 8.73 -5.20
CA LEU A 38 10.87 8.48 -6.21
C LEU A 38 10.19 9.80 -6.63
N LEU A 39 9.82 10.63 -5.67
CA LEU A 39 9.12 11.89 -5.94
C LEU A 39 10.04 12.91 -6.62
N ALA A 40 11.32 12.91 -6.29
CA ALA A 40 12.31 13.74 -6.97
C ALA A 40 12.51 13.33 -8.44
N SER A 41 12.56 12.03 -8.72
CA SER A 41 12.82 11.51 -10.07
C SER A 41 11.57 11.37 -10.94
N GLN A 42 10.38 11.17 -10.36
CA GLN A 42 9.13 10.86 -11.07
C GLN A 42 7.91 11.61 -10.48
N GLY A 43 8.10 12.84 -9.98
CA GLY A 43 7.04 13.66 -9.39
C GLY A 43 5.93 14.10 -10.37
N ASP A 44 6.17 13.92 -11.67
CA ASP A 44 5.18 14.03 -12.75
C ASP A 44 4.21 12.83 -12.78
N LYS A 45 4.64 11.66 -12.32
CA LYS A 45 3.87 10.41 -12.35
C LYS A 45 3.31 9.99 -11.00
N TRP A 46 3.94 10.41 -9.91
CA TRP A 46 3.55 10.03 -8.55
C TRP A 46 3.31 11.25 -7.69
N ARG A 47 2.38 11.12 -6.73
CA ARG A 47 2.11 12.14 -5.72
C ARG A 47 1.88 11.51 -4.36
N ILE A 48 2.16 12.29 -3.31
CA ILE A 48 1.69 11.98 -1.96
C ILE A 48 0.19 12.34 -1.91
N SER A 49 -0.63 11.42 -1.40
CA SER A 49 -2.00 11.73 -0.98
C SER A 49 -2.08 11.69 0.54
N TYR A 50 -2.77 12.70 1.09
CA TYR A 50 -3.10 12.82 2.52
C TYR A 50 -4.54 12.37 2.80
N LEU A 51 -5.19 11.72 1.83
CA LEU A 51 -6.56 11.24 1.93
C LEU A 51 -6.81 10.38 3.18
N ASN A 52 -5.82 9.60 3.61
CA ASN A 52 -5.93 8.73 4.78
C ASN A 52 -5.32 9.32 6.06
N ARG A 53 -5.09 10.64 6.14
CA ARG A 53 -4.42 11.28 7.29
C ARG A 53 -5.10 10.95 8.63
N ASP A 54 -6.43 10.93 8.64
CA ASP A 54 -7.25 10.63 9.81
C ASP A 54 -7.70 9.16 9.87
N TYR A 55 -7.10 8.28 9.05
CA TYR A 55 -7.41 6.84 8.99
C TYR A 55 -8.87 6.49 8.64
N LYS A 56 -9.62 7.45 8.07
CA LYS A 56 -11.06 7.28 7.73
C LYS A 56 -11.31 6.41 6.51
N VAL A 57 -10.39 6.41 5.53
CA VAL A 57 -10.55 5.62 4.29
C VAL A 57 -10.12 4.18 4.51
N CYS A 58 -9.00 3.96 5.19
CA CYS A 58 -8.58 2.64 5.63
C CYS A 58 -7.80 2.74 6.95
N SER A 59 -8.37 2.19 8.02
CA SER A 59 -7.79 2.23 9.36
C SER A 59 -6.48 1.45 9.51
N SER A 60 -6.25 0.48 8.60
CA SER A 60 -5.08 -0.40 8.61
C SER A 60 -3.96 0.04 7.66
N TYR A 61 -4.14 1.15 6.95
CA TYR A 61 -3.14 1.74 6.07
C TYR A 61 -2.43 2.92 6.73
N PRO A 62 -1.23 3.29 6.27
CA PRO A 62 -0.54 4.50 6.73
C PRO A 62 -1.39 5.77 6.52
N SER A 63 -1.09 6.80 7.30
CA SER A 63 -1.75 8.12 7.19
C SER A 63 -1.44 8.86 5.89
N THR A 64 -0.28 8.57 5.28
CA THR A 64 0.16 9.13 4.00
C THR A 64 0.46 8.00 3.02
N ILE A 65 -0.02 8.13 1.79
CA ILE A 65 0.09 7.10 0.75
C ILE A 65 0.67 7.70 -0.53
N ILE A 66 1.37 6.89 -1.32
CA ILE A 66 1.83 7.26 -2.66
C ILE A 66 0.88 6.69 -3.69
N VAL A 67 0.42 7.56 -4.59
CA VAL A 67 -0.54 7.21 -5.64
C VAL A 67 -0.11 7.82 -6.98
N PRO A 68 -0.56 7.24 -8.12
CA PRO A 68 -0.32 7.83 -9.42
C PRO A 68 -0.92 9.25 -9.49
N ARG A 69 -0.16 10.20 -10.06
CA ARG A 69 -0.52 11.61 -10.08
C ARG A 69 -1.85 11.88 -10.80
N ILE A 70 -2.13 11.11 -11.86
CA ILE A 70 -3.35 11.20 -12.68
C ILE A 70 -4.62 10.69 -11.97
N ILE A 71 -4.47 10.04 -10.80
CA ILE A 71 -5.59 9.51 -10.05
C ILE A 71 -6.03 10.52 -9.00
N ASP A 72 -7.31 10.90 -9.07
CA ASP A 72 -7.95 11.77 -8.08
C ASP A 72 -8.34 11.02 -6.81
N ASP A 73 -8.43 11.72 -5.68
CA ASP A 73 -8.78 11.12 -4.40
C ASP A 73 -10.18 10.47 -4.41
N ASN A 74 -11.13 10.98 -5.20
CA ASN A 74 -12.46 10.36 -5.37
C ASN A 74 -12.39 8.95 -5.99
N VAL A 75 -11.47 8.73 -6.93
CA VAL A 75 -11.24 7.40 -7.53
C VAL A 75 -10.71 6.43 -6.46
N ILE A 76 -9.84 6.92 -5.58
CA ILE A 76 -9.31 6.14 -4.45
C ILE A 76 -10.41 5.78 -3.46
N ILE A 77 -11.29 6.72 -3.11
CA ILE A 77 -12.42 6.48 -2.21
C ILE A 77 -13.35 5.40 -2.78
N SER A 78 -13.69 5.48 -4.08
CA SER A 78 -14.51 4.46 -4.74
C SER A 78 -13.83 3.09 -4.78
N SER A 79 -12.53 3.03 -5.07
CA SER A 79 -11.74 1.79 -5.01
C SER A 79 -11.70 1.23 -3.57
N ALA A 80 -11.53 2.08 -2.56
CA ALA A 80 -11.56 1.67 -1.16
C ALA A 80 -12.91 1.04 -0.79
N ASN A 81 -14.03 1.64 -1.17
CA ASN A 81 -15.37 1.10 -0.93
C ASN A 81 -15.62 -0.24 -1.64
N PHE A 82 -14.91 -0.50 -2.73
CA PHE A 82 -14.97 -1.77 -3.45
C PHE A 82 -14.00 -2.82 -2.88
N ARG A 83 -13.08 -2.45 -2.00
CA ARG A 83 -12.03 -3.33 -1.49
C ARG A 83 -12.30 -3.67 -0.03
N ASP A 84 -12.09 -4.92 0.32
CA ASP A 84 -12.29 -5.40 1.68
C ASP A 84 -11.46 -4.63 2.70
N ASN A 85 -12.11 -4.24 3.78
CA ASN A 85 -11.58 -3.35 4.82
C ASN A 85 -11.03 -2.00 4.29
N GLY A 86 -11.50 -1.53 3.14
CA GLY A 86 -11.01 -0.29 2.54
C GLY A 86 -9.60 -0.39 1.97
N ARG A 87 -9.04 -1.59 1.84
CA ARG A 87 -7.62 -1.79 1.46
C ARG A 87 -7.46 -1.69 -0.07
N PHE A 88 -7.56 -0.48 -0.61
CA PHE A 88 -7.37 -0.21 -2.04
C PHE A 88 -5.90 -0.43 -2.49
N PRO A 89 -5.63 -0.57 -3.80
CA PRO A 89 -4.27 -0.71 -4.31
C PRO A 89 -3.36 0.48 -3.93
N ILE A 90 -2.27 0.21 -3.20
CA ILE A 90 -1.23 1.20 -2.83
C ILE A 90 0.15 0.75 -3.30
N LEU A 91 1.04 1.71 -3.58
CA LEU A 91 2.44 1.46 -3.91
C LEU A 91 3.22 0.92 -2.70
N CYS A 92 3.90 -0.22 -2.89
CA CYS A 92 4.77 -0.85 -1.90
C CYS A 92 6.24 -0.76 -2.28
N TYR A 93 6.52 -0.89 -3.58
CA TYR A 93 7.88 -0.91 -4.10
C TYR A 93 7.87 -0.50 -5.57
N ARG A 94 8.95 0.14 -6.00
CA ARG A 94 9.21 0.41 -7.41
C ARG A 94 10.66 0.08 -7.70
N HIS A 95 10.86 -0.73 -8.74
CA HIS A 95 12.16 -1.03 -9.30
C HIS A 95 12.59 0.08 -10.27
N ASP A 96 13.89 0.34 -10.38
CA ASP A 96 14.44 1.38 -11.28
C ASP A 96 14.09 1.11 -12.75
N GLY A 97 14.03 -0.17 -13.13
CA GLY A 97 13.55 -0.61 -14.44
C GLY A 97 12.06 -0.33 -14.69
N GLY A 98 11.31 0.23 -13.74
CA GLY A 98 9.92 0.67 -13.89
C GLY A 98 8.85 -0.35 -13.49
N SER A 99 9.25 -1.51 -12.97
CA SER A 99 8.34 -2.48 -12.34
C SER A 99 7.82 -1.91 -11.01
N ILE A 100 6.58 -2.21 -10.65
CA ILE A 100 5.99 -1.73 -9.40
C ILE A 100 5.30 -2.87 -8.65
N LEU A 101 5.31 -2.79 -7.33
CA LEU A 101 4.56 -3.70 -6.48
C LEU A 101 3.45 -2.90 -5.84
N PHE A 102 2.20 -3.30 -6.10
CA PHE A 102 1.08 -2.82 -5.33
C PHE A 102 0.74 -3.84 -4.23
N ARG A 103 -0.04 -3.41 -3.24
CA ARG A 103 -0.77 -4.31 -2.34
C ARG A 103 -2.18 -3.79 -2.17
N SER A 104 -3.11 -4.70 -1.93
CA SER A 104 -4.53 -4.41 -1.72
C SER A 104 -5.18 -5.52 -0.90
N GLY A 105 -6.37 -5.24 -0.37
CA GLY A 105 -7.35 -6.25 -0.01
C GLY A 105 -8.10 -6.75 -1.23
N GLN A 106 -9.02 -7.68 -1.00
CA GLN A 106 -9.84 -8.26 -2.06
C GLN A 106 -10.85 -7.29 -2.64
N PRO A 107 -11.12 -7.35 -3.95
CA PRO A 107 -12.30 -6.72 -4.49
C PRO A 107 -13.56 -7.44 -4.00
N SER A 108 -14.56 -6.67 -3.58
CA SER A 108 -15.87 -7.13 -3.14
C SER A 108 -16.79 -7.36 -4.33
N CYS A 109 -16.38 -8.23 -5.27
CA CYS A 109 -17.13 -8.53 -6.49
C CYS A 109 -18.49 -9.20 -6.21
N GLY A 110 -18.60 -9.92 -5.09
CA GLY A 110 -19.79 -10.68 -4.72
C GLY A 110 -20.17 -11.77 -5.75
N PRO A 111 -21.33 -12.42 -5.56
CA PRO A 111 -21.80 -13.48 -6.45
C PRO A 111 -22.12 -12.97 -7.87
N ASN A 112 -22.65 -11.75 -7.98
CA ASN A 112 -23.05 -11.13 -9.25
C ASN A 112 -21.87 -10.61 -10.10
N GLY A 113 -20.62 -10.74 -9.61
CA GLY A 113 -19.44 -10.28 -10.36
C GLY A 113 -19.40 -8.76 -10.54
N LYS A 114 -19.83 -8.00 -9.51
CA LYS A 114 -19.76 -6.55 -9.48
C LYS A 114 -18.34 -6.09 -9.84
N ARG A 115 -18.26 -5.08 -10.69
CA ARG A 115 -17.02 -4.40 -11.08
C ARG A 115 -17.02 -2.97 -10.54
N CYS A 116 -15.84 -2.39 -10.41
CA CYS A 116 -15.66 -0.99 -10.03
C CYS A 116 -14.74 -0.33 -11.05
N GLN A 117 -15.29 0.63 -11.80
CA GLN A 117 -14.57 1.32 -12.85
C GLN A 117 -13.40 2.13 -12.28
N GLU A 118 -13.57 2.72 -11.11
CA GLU A 118 -12.55 3.48 -10.40
C GLU A 118 -11.39 2.60 -9.93
N ASP A 119 -11.68 1.41 -9.41
CA ASP A 119 -10.66 0.42 -9.03
C ASP A 119 -9.85 -0.02 -10.26
N GLU A 120 -10.53 -0.34 -11.36
CA GLU A 120 -9.88 -0.69 -12.62
C GLU A 120 -9.06 0.46 -13.18
N ARG A 121 -9.56 1.70 -13.11
CA ARG A 121 -8.82 2.90 -13.53
C ARG A 121 -7.56 3.11 -12.69
N LEU A 122 -7.64 2.93 -11.38
CA LEU A 122 -6.47 2.99 -10.50
C LEU A 122 -5.43 1.94 -10.89
N LEU A 123 -5.83 0.69 -11.09
CA LEU A 123 -4.92 -0.38 -11.51
C LEU A 123 -4.31 -0.14 -12.89
N ASN A 124 -5.11 0.33 -13.84
CA ASN A 124 -4.67 0.59 -15.20
C ASN A 124 -3.80 1.85 -15.33
N SER A 125 -3.89 2.81 -14.39
CA SER A 125 -3.12 4.05 -14.45
C SER A 125 -1.61 3.87 -14.44
N VAL A 126 -1.16 2.73 -13.94
CA VAL A 126 0.26 2.34 -13.87
C VAL A 126 0.65 1.33 -14.94
N LEU A 127 -0.32 0.76 -15.64
CA LEU A 127 -0.10 -0.10 -16.80
C LEU A 127 0.12 0.79 -18.02
N GLY A 128 1.34 0.78 -18.57
CA GLY A 128 1.61 1.47 -19.83
C GLY A 128 0.79 0.86 -20.98
N GLY A 129 0.52 1.64 -22.03
CA GLY A 129 -0.21 1.18 -23.20
C GLY A 129 0.34 -0.13 -23.77
N GLY A 130 -0.55 -1.09 -24.05
CA GLY A 130 -0.20 -2.40 -24.58
C GLY A 130 0.47 -3.38 -23.60
N ARG A 131 0.66 -2.98 -22.33
CA ARG A 131 1.28 -3.82 -21.30
C ARG A 131 0.23 -4.53 -20.45
N ARG A 132 0.62 -5.68 -19.90
CA ARG A 132 -0.19 -6.45 -18.95
C ARG A 132 0.50 -6.45 -17.59
N GLY A 133 -0.31 -6.40 -16.53
CA GLY A 133 0.14 -6.61 -15.17
C GLY A 133 -0.22 -8.01 -14.69
N TYR A 134 0.36 -8.39 -13.55
CA TYR A 134 0.00 -9.61 -12.85
C TYR A 134 -0.79 -9.28 -11.58
N ILE A 135 -1.59 -10.26 -11.20
CA ILE A 135 -2.55 -10.19 -10.13
C ILE A 135 -2.32 -11.49 -9.38
N ILE A 136 -1.65 -11.40 -8.22
CA ILE A 136 -1.15 -12.56 -7.48
C ILE A 136 -2.00 -12.72 -6.22
N ASP A 137 -2.92 -13.68 -6.24
CA ASP A 137 -3.64 -14.09 -5.04
C ASP A 137 -2.85 -15.17 -4.32
N THR A 138 -2.54 -14.96 -3.05
CA THR A 138 -1.72 -15.86 -2.24
C THR A 138 -2.53 -16.98 -1.57
N ARG A 139 -3.85 -17.03 -1.80
CA ARG A 139 -4.73 -18.04 -1.21
C ARG A 139 -4.89 -19.25 -2.12
N THR A 140 -5.42 -20.33 -1.56
CA THR A 140 -5.77 -21.51 -2.36
C THR A 140 -6.84 -21.16 -3.40
N LEU A 141 -6.85 -21.87 -4.53
CA LEU A 141 -7.84 -21.67 -5.61
C LEU A 141 -9.29 -21.77 -5.10
N ASN A 142 -9.56 -22.64 -4.12
CA ASN A 142 -10.90 -22.81 -3.56
C ASN A 142 -11.32 -21.60 -2.73
N GLN A 143 -10.42 -21.09 -1.87
CA GLN A 143 -10.66 -19.85 -1.13
C GLN A 143 -10.79 -18.65 -2.08
N ALA A 144 -10.07 -18.67 -3.21
CA ALA A 144 -10.14 -17.65 -4.25
C ALA A 144 -11.39 -17.65 -5.10
N ARG A 145 -12.02 -18.80 -5.28
CA ARG A 145 -13.31 -18.90 -5.96
C ARG A 145 -14.46 -18.42 -5.08
N ILE A 146 -14.40 -18.71 -3.78
CA ILE A 146 -15.45 -18.34 -2.81
C ILE A 146 -15.40 -16.84 -2.49
N LEU A 147 -14.19 -16.31 -2.32
CA LEU A 147 -13.89 -14.91 -2.05
C LEU A 147 -12.98 -14.47 -3.19
N LYS A 148 -13.49 -13.79 -4.23
CA LYS A 148 -12.69 -13.37 -5.40
C LYS A 148 -11.70 -12.27 -4.95
N ILE A 149 -10.48 -12.61 -4.50
CA ILE A 149 -9.45 -11.69 -3.95
C ILE A 149 -8.28 -11.55 -4.90
N VAL A 150 -7.63 -10.37 -4.92
CA VAL A 150 -6.21 -10.33 -5.30
C VAL A 150 -5.44 -9.21 -4.60
N VAL A 151 -4.23 -9.55 -4.11
CA VAL A 151 -3.08 -8.66 -3.91
C VAL A 151 -2.49 -8.32 -5.29
N VAL A 152 -2.55 -7.06 -5.70
CA VAL A 152 -2.11 -6.68 -7.04
C VAL A 152 -0.59 -6.50 -7.08
N VAL A 153 0.12 -7.37 -7.79
CA VAL A 153 1.58 -7.27 -7.97
C VAL A 153 1.87 -6.99 -9.44
N VAL A 154 1.99 -5.71 -9.81
CA VAL A 154 2.28 -5.30 -11.20
C VAL A 154 3.77 -5.47 -11.53
N LEU A 155 4.23 -6.72 -11.61
CA LEU A 155 5.57 -7.00 -12.09
C LEU A 155 5.64 -6.68 -13.59
N LYS A 156 6.41 -5.64 -13.94
CA LYS A 156 7.04 -5.58 -15.25
C LYS A 156 8.09 -6.69 -15.26
N LEU A 157 7.78 -7.79 -15.95
CA LEU A 157 8.78 -8.72 -16.43
C LEU A 157 9.56 -8.00 -17.56
N ILE A 158 10.87 -8.02 -17.41
CA ILE A 158 11.85 -7.42 -18.32
C ILE A 158 11.81 -8.20 -19.63
#